data_AF-A0A3D4BCY7-F1
#
_entry.id   AF-A0A3D4BCY7-F1
#
_cell.length_a   1.000
_cell.length_b   1.000
_cell.length_c   1.000
_cell.angle_alpha   90.00
_cell.angle_beta   90.00
_cell.angle_gamma   90.00
#
_symmetry.space_group_name_H-M   'P 1'
#
loop_
_entity.id
_entity.type
_entity.pdbx_description
1 polymer ?
#
loop_
_entity_poly.entity_id
_entity_poly.type
_entity_poly.pdbx_seq_one_letter_code
_entity_poly.pdbx_strand_id
1 'polypeptide(L)'
;MKTVDIDRRSFIAKLGGAAAVLTMAPELLAEELEDEMIRELDNSFQQETPQQQETEDPPKPTHRRGTGRVFTNMKELPPLPDKPTFIDFFNARFAPGRHVLQSANHAVETGQPERTIFACLVHDVVQGLVRSDHGYWGAQLFAPYVDERVSWGIRYHQALRFFPDDEVGYEYPEMYNRIFGKDYEVEDYIKKDYDMVRNHKWYMESRLITVNDQYGFVPGYEPSIEPFIDIIGRQFKQPKEGLGYDNSPSAHMWRTLQNPDRPL
;
A
#
# COMPACT_ATOMS: atom_id res chain seq x y z
N MET A 1 -20.03 -2.57 5.88
CA MET A 1 -19.69 -3.05 4.52
C MET A 1 -19.06 -4.42 4.65
N LYS A 2 -19.29 -5.38 3.74
CA LYS A 2 -18.64 -6.70 3.83
C LYS A 2 -17.24 -6.59 3.22
N THR A 3 -16.21 -6.70 4.05
CA THR A 3 -14.81 -6.70 3.62
C THR A 3 -14.38 -8.11 3.20
N VAL A 4 -13.20 -8.23 2.58
CA VAL A 4 -12.52 -9.52 2.38
C VAL A 4 -12.44 -10.27 3.72
N ASP A 5 -12.72 -11.58 3.68
CA ASP A 5 -12.68 -12.46 4.83
C ASP A 5 -11.41 -13.32 4.77
N ILE A 6 -10.60 -13.26 5.82
CA ILE A 6 -9.34 -13.99 5.91
C ILE A 6 -9.52 -15.23 6.78
N ASP A 7 -9.26 -16.41 6.20
CA ASP A 7 -9.22 -17.65 6.98
C ASP A 7 -8.00 -17.63 7.92
N ARG A 8 -8.26 -17.37 9.20
CA ARG A 8 -7.24 -17.24 10.24
C ARG A 8 -6.29 -18.44 10.31
N ARG A 9 -6.78 -19.67 10.09
CA ARG A 9 -5.94 -20.88 10.18
C ARG A 9 -4.96 -20.94 9.02
N SER A 10 -5.43 -20.68 7.81
CA SER A 10 -4.62 -20.65 6.59
C SER A 10 -3.59 -19.53 6.66
N PHE A 11 -3.98 -18.34 7.12
CA PHE A 11 -3.06 -17.22 7.32
C PHE A 11 -1.95 -17.55 8.32
N ILE A 12 -2.29 -18.05 9.51
CA ILE A 12 -1.29 -18.44 10.52
C ILE A 12 -0.37 -19.56 9.99
N ALA A 13 -0.90 -20.52 9.22
CA ALA A 13 -0.10 -21.57 8.62
C ALA A 13 0.90 -21.02 7.58
N LYS A 14 0.50 -20.05 6.74
CA LYS A 14 1.38 -19.37 5.78
C LYS A 14 2.55 -18.65 6.47
N LEU A 15 2.32 -18.12 7.67
CA LEU A 15 3.35 -17.46 8.49
C LEU A 15 4.26 -18.43 9.27
N GLY A 16 4.16 -19.74 9.03
CA GLY A 16 4.99 -20.75 9.72
C GLY A 16 4.35 -21.29 11.01
N GLY A 17 3.05 -21.05 11.23
CA GLY A 17 2.28 -21.58 12.34
C GLY A 17 2.22 -20.66 13.56
N ALA A 18 1.43 -21.05 14.55
CA ALA A 18 1.13 -20.21 15.71
C ALA A 18 2.38 -19.80 16.52
N ALA A 19 3.37 -20.70 16.62
CA ALA A 19 4.61 -20.41 17.34
C ALA A 19 5.44 -19.31 16.66
N ALA A 20 5.50 -19.28 15.32
CA ALA A 20 6.20 -18.24 14.58
C ALA A 20 5.49 -16.89 14.75
N VAL A 21 4.15 -16.88 14.58
CA VAL A 21 3.32 -15.68 14.76
C VAL A 21 3.47 -15.05 16.15
N LEU A 22 3.54 -15.86 17.21
CA LEU A 22 3.74 -15.36 18.58
C LEU A 22 5.08 -14.65 18.80
N THR A 23 6.06 -14.86 17.92
CA THR A 23 7.40 -14.24 18.00
C THR A 23 7.60 -13.10 16.99
N MET A 24 6.63 -12.85 16.11
CA MET A 24 6.70 -11.76 15.14
C MET A 24 6.49 -10.42 15.82
N ALA A 25 7.17 -9.39 15.31
CA ALA A 25 6.87 -8.03 15.69
C ALA A 25 5.41 -7.71 15.34
N PRO A 26 4.68 -7.02 16.24
CA PRO A 26 3.30 -6.61 16.03
C PRO A 26 3.08 -6.01 14.62
N GLU A 27 3.89 -5.02 14.27
CA GLU A 27 3.81 -4.24 13.04
C GLU A 27 4.01 -5.13 11.83
N LEU A 28 5.01 -6.01 11.86
CA LEU A 28 5.24 -6.99 10.79
C LEU A 28 4.03 -7.90 10.60
N LEU A 29 3.40 -8.33 11.69
CA LEU A 29 2.20 -9.17 11.60
C LEU A 29 1.01 -8.41 11.00
N ALA A 30 0.88 -7.12 11.28
CA ALA A 30 -0.08 -6.23 10.63
C ALA A 30 0.19 -6.06 9.14
N GLU A 31 1.46 -5.86 8.75
CA GLU A 31 1.87 -5.83 7.33
C GLU A 31 1.52 -7.13 6.59
N GLU A 32 1.80 -8.29 7.20
CA GLU A 32 1.49 -9.58 6.57
C GLU A 32 -0.02 -9.79 6.42
N LEU A 33 -0.82 -9.35 7.40
CA LEU A 33 -2.28 -9.47 7.32
C LEU A 33 -2.85 -8.60 6.22
N GLU A 34 -2.43 -7.34 6.15
CA GLU A 34 -2.88 -6.40 5.13
C GLU A 34 -2.46 -6.86 3.73
N ASP A 35 -1.22 -7.33 3.58
CA ASP A 35 -0.74 -7.90 2.31
C ASP A 35 -1.56 -9.13 1.88
N GLU A 36 -1.97 -9.97 2.82
CA GLU A 36 -2.87 -11.09 2.54
C GLU A 36 -4.28 -10.60 2.13
N MET A 37 -4.82 -9.57 2.80
CA MET A 37 -6.10 -8.96 2.42
C MET A 37 -6.07 -8.37 1.02
N ILE A 38 -4.96 -7.72 0.63
CA ILE A 38 -4.78 -7.19 -0.72
C ILE A 38 -4.69 -8.33 -1.74
N ARG A 39 -3.94 -9.41 -1.44
CA ARG A 39 -3.87 -10.58 -2.34
C ARG A 39 -5.21 -11.25 -2.55
N GLU A 40 -5.99 -11.47 -1.49
CA GLU A 40 -7.32 -12.07 -1.58
C GLU A 40 -8.28 -11.15 -2.33
N LEU A 41 -8.21 -9.83 -2.10
CA LEU A 41 -8.94 -8.84 -2.88
C LEU A 41 -8.62 -9.00 -4.37
N ASP A 42 -7.35 -8.98 -4.74
CA ASP A 42 -6.89 -9.05 -6.13
C ASP A 42 -7.20 -10.39 -6.81
N ASN A 43 -7.07 -11.51 -6.09
CA ASN A 43 -7.34 -12.87 -6.61
C ASN A 43 -8.83 -13.15 -6.81
N SER A 44 -9.70 -12.64 -5.94
CA SER A 44 -11.15 -12.90 -5.99
C SER A 44 -11.80 -12.50 -7.32
N PHE A 45 -11.19 -11.59 -8.08
CA PHE A 45 -11.68 -11.13 -9.37
C PHE A 45 -11.09 -11.89 -10.57
N GLN A 46 -9.89 -12.46 -10.43
CA GLN A 46 -9.29 -13.32 -11.47
C GLN A 46 -10.11 -14.61 -11.69
N GLN A 47 -10.96 -15.00 -10.73
CA GLN A 47 -11.88 -16.12 -10.88
C GLN A 47 -13.14 -15.79 -11.72
N GLU A 48 -13.48 -14.51 -11.92
CA GLU A 48 -14.69 -14.09 -12.66
C GLU A 48 -14.42 -13.69 -14.12
N THR A 49 -13.15 -13.51 -14.50
CA THR A 49 -12.75 -13.31 -15.90
C THR A 49 -12.37 -14.65 -16.53
N PRO A 50 -12.87 -15.01 -17.73
CA PRO A 50 -12.48 -16.25 -18.38
C PRO A 50 -10.97 -16.30 -18.55
N GLN A 51 -10.38 -17.32 -17.95
CA GLN A 51 -8.98 -17.72 -18.00
C GLN A 51 -8.36 -17.39 -19.36
N GLN A 52 -7.49 -16.37 -19.41
CA GLN A 52 -6.46 -16.36 -20.43
C GLN A 52 -5.65 -17.62 -20.18
N GLN A 53 -5.70 -18.53 -21.15
CA GLN A 53 -5.03 -19.83 -21.09
C GLN A 53 -3.58 -19.62 -20.65
N GLU A 54 -3.19 -20.23 -19.54
CA GLU A 54 -1.78 -20.43 -19.19
C GLU A 54 -1.16 -21.32 -20.28
N THR A 55 -0.64 -20.69 -21.32
CA THR A 55 0.33 -21.27 -22.24
C THR A 55 1.56 -20.39 -22.23
N GLU A 56 2.24 -20.32 -21.09
CA GLU A 56 3.59 -19.78 -21.04
C GLU A 56 4.47 -20.78 -20.30
N ASP A 57 5.62 -21.10 -20.91
CA ASP A 57 6.68 -21.86 -20.27
C ASP A 57 6.96 -21.28 -18.87
N PRO A 58 7.34 -22.10 -17.87
CA PRO A 58 7.65 -21.59 -16.55
C PRO A 58 8.67 -20.44 -16.69
N PRO A 59 8.39 -19.25 -16.14
CA PRO A 59 9.26 -18.10 -16.31
C PRO A 59 10.66 -18.49 -15.85
N LYS A 60 11.67 -18.12 -16.64
CA LYS A 60 13.08 -18.35 -16.27
C LYS A 60 13.27 -17.80 -14.86
N PRO A 61 13.88 -18.57 -13.93
CA PRO A 61 14.04 -18.12 -12.56
C PRO A 61 14.86 -16.83 -12.54
N THR A 62 14.19 -15.70 -12.32
CA THR A 62 14.89 -14.48 -11.97
C THR A 62 15.17 -14.53 -10.47
N HIS A 63 16.35 -14.06 -10.06
CA HIS A 63 16.71 -14.00 -8.65
C HIS A 63 16.47 -12.58 -8.15
N ARG A 64 15.20 -12.20 -7.98
CA ARG A 64 14.82 -10.94 -7.35
C ARG A 64 15.23 -11.00 -5.87
N ARG A 65 15.92 -9.97 -5.37
CA ARG A 65 16.56 -9.96 -4.02
C ARG A 65 15.94 -8.98 -3.02
N GLY A 66 14.72 -8.51 -3.27
CA GLY A 66 14.00 -7.59 -2.39
C GLY A 66 12.84 -8.25 -1.63
N THR A 67 12.11 -7.44 -0.87
CA THR A 67 11.08 -7.91 0.07
C THR A 67 9.66 -7.47 -0.28
N GLY A 68 9.50 -6.49 -1.17
CA GLY A 68 8.21 -6.05 -1.69
C GLY A 68 7.59 -6.97 -2.74
N ARG A 69 6.34 -6.69 -3.10
CA ARG A 69 5.55 -7.54 -4.02
C ARG A 69 6.22 -7.77 -5.37
N VAL A 70 6.93 -6.78 -5.91
CA VAL A 70 7.59 -6.95 -7.21
C VAL A 70 8.73 -7.97 -7.16
N PHE A 71 9.24 -8.30 -5.98
CA PHE A 71 10.31 -9.28 -5.81
C PHE A 71 9.80 -10.69 -5.49
N THR A 72 8.65 -10.78 -4.82
CA THR A 72 8.07 -12.06 -4.41
C THR A 72 7.14 -12.65 -5.48
N ASN A 73 6.52 -11.80 -6.31
CA ASN A 73 5.73 -12.24 -7.46
C ASN A 73 6.64 -12.43 -8.68
N MET A 74 6.85 -13.68 -9.08
CA MET A 74 7.76 -14.06 -10.17
C MET A 74 7.16 -13.91 -11.58
N LYS A 75 5.97 -13.30 -11.71
CA LYS A 75 5.39 -12.95 -13.01
C LYS A 75 6.29 -11.96 -13.77
N GLU A 76 6.26 -12.07 -15.09
CA GLU A 76 6.90 -11.09 -15.97
C GLU A 76 6.26 -9.71 -15.74
N LEU A 77 7.09 -8.68 -15.64
CA LEU A 77 6.64 -7.32 -15.39
C LEU A 77 6.50 -6.58 -16.72
N PRO A 78 5.37 -5.87 -16.95
CA PRO A 78 5.23 -5.06 -18.15
C PRO A 78 6.39 -4.06 -18.30
N PRO A 79 6.88 -3.82 -19.53
CA PRO A 79 7.94 -2.86 -19.75
C PRO A 79 7.47 -1.45 -19.39
N LEU A 80 8.40 -0.63 -18.90
CA LEU A 80 8.20 0.80 -18.69
C LEU A 80 8.82 1.59 -19.86
N PRO A 81 8.25 2.74 -20.25
CA PRO A 81 8.84 3.59 -21.29
C PRO A 81 10.16 4.23 -20.81
N ASP A 82 10.93 4.80 -21.73
CA ASP A 82 12.24 5.43 -21.44
C ASP A 82 12.18 6.54 -20.38
N LYS A 83 11.05 7.25 -20.30
CA LYS A 83 10.79 8.32 -19.34
C LYS A 83 9.51 8.00 -18.56
N PRO A 84 9.58 7.05 -17.61
CA PRO A 84 8.39 6.53 -16.97
C PRO A 84 7.71 7.59 -16.11
N THR A 85 6.39 7.69 -16.26
CA THR A 85 5.51 8.52 -15.44
C THR A 85 5.00 7.75 -14.23
N PHE A 86 4.40 8.46 -13.27
CA PHE A 86 3.74 7.79 -12.15
C PHE A 86 2.63 6.84 -12.61
N ILE A 87 1.86 7.20 -13.64
CA ILE A 87 0.80 6.36 -14.20
C ILE A 87 1.39 5.08 -14.81
N ASP A 88 2.53 5.16 -15.51
CA ASP A 88 3.22 3.98 -16.03
C ASP A 88 3.65 3.04 -14.90
N PHE A 89 4.20 3.57 -13.81
CA PHE A 89 4.54 2.78 -12.62
C PHE A 89 3.31 2.15 -11.98
N PHE A 90 2.22 2.90 -11.86
CA PHE A 90 0.97 2.38 -11.30
C PHE A 90 0.50 1.16 -12.09
N ASN A 91 0.37 1.30 -13.41
CA ASN A 91 -0.11 0.24 -14.28
C ASN A 91 0.86 -0.95 -14.36
N ALA A 92 2.17 -0.72 -14.33
CA ALA A 92 3.16 -1.76 -14.59
C ALA A 92 3.76 -2.41 -13.32
N ARG A 93 3.64 -1.77 -12.15
CA ARG A 93 4.27 -2.24 -10.89
C ARG A 93 3.32 -2.33 -9.72
N PHE A 94 2.27 -1.50 -9.68
CA PHE A 94 1.34 -1.44 -8.54
C PHE A 94 -0.02 -2.08 -8.85
N ALA A 95 -0.33 -2.29 -10.14
CA ALA A 95 -1.52 -2.98 -10.58
C ALA A 95 -1.60 -4.41 -10.01
N PRO A 96 -2.82 -4.91 -9.70
CA PRO A 96 -4.11 -4.27 -9.99
C PRO A 96 -4.45 -3.12 -9.03
N GLY A 97 -3.72 -2.96 -7.92
CA GLY A 97 -3.76 -1.76 -7.07
C GLY A 97 -5.15 -1.45 -6.51
N ARG A 98 -6.03 -2.46 -6.41
CA ARG A 98 -7.44 -2.25 -6.13
C ARG A 98 -7.61 -1.55 -4.81
N HIS A 99 -6.92 -2.01 -3.77
CA HIS A 99 -6.97 -1.43 -2.43
C HIS A 99 -6.83 0.10 -2.40
N VAL A 100 -5.75 0.64 -2.98
CA VAL A 100 -5.51 2.09 -2.97
C VAL A 100 -6.49 2.85 -3.86
N LEU A 101 -6.98 2.24 -4.95
CA LEU A 101 -8.02 2.84 -5.79
C LEU A 101 -9.37 2.90 -5.05
N GLN A 102 -9.71 1.86 -4.31
CA GLN A 102 -10.91 1.80 -3.48
C GLN A 102 -10.87 2.89 -2.38
N SER A 103 -9.75 3.00 -1.68
CA SER A 103 -9.50 4.04 -0.68
C SER A 103 -9.64 5.44 -1.27
N ALA A 104 -9.02 5.69 -2.44
CA ALA A 104 -9.15 6.96 -3.13
C ALA A 104 -10.57 7.27 -3.63
N ASN A 105 -11.32 6.26 -4.10
CA ASN A 105 -12.71 6.42 -4.52
C ASN A 105 -13.59 6.84 -3.34
N HIS A 106 -13.45 6.19 -2.19
CA HIS A 106 -14.19 6.57 -0.99
C HIS A 106 -13.87 8.02 -0.55
N ALA A 107 -12.61 8.45 -0.68
CA ALA A 107 -12.23 9.85 -0.41
C ALA A 107 -12.94 10.83 -1.36
N VAL A 108 -13.11 10.48 -2.63
CA VAL A 108 -13.89 11.28 -3.61
C VAL A 108 -15.36 11.33 -3.21
N GLU A 109 -15.97 10.17 -2.94
CA GLU A 109 -17.40 10.06 -2.60
C GLU A 109 -17.77 10.83 -1.34
N THR A 110 -16.82 10.95 -0.40
CA THR A 110 -16.99 11.70 0.86
C THR A 110 -16.56 13.16 0.78
N GLY A 111 -16.22 13.67 -0.42
CA GLY A 111 -15.94 15.09 -0.66
C GLY A 111 -14.63 15.59 -0.04
N GLN A 112 -13.65 14.71 0.14
CA GLN A 112 -12.35 15.06 0.72
C GLN A 112 -11.49 15.86 -0.27
N PRO A 113 -10.52 16.67 0.19
CA PRO A 113 -9.70 17.46 -0.70
C PRO A 113 -8.81 16.58 -1.59
N GLU A 114 -8.48 17.07 -2.79
CA GLU A 114 -7.63 16.35 -3.77
C GLU A 114 -6.33 15.83 -3.19
N ARG A 115 -5.73 16.57 -2.24
CA ARG A 115 -4.52 16.15 -1.54
C ARG A 115 -4.73 14.83 -0.79
N THR A 116 -5.85 14.69 -0.09
CA THR A 116 -6.20 13.47 0.64
C THR A 116 -6.58 12.35 -0.31
N ILE A 117 -7.33 12.64 -1.38
CA ILE A 117 -7.64 11.66 -2.44
C ILE A 117 -6.35 11.09 -3.03
N PHE A 118 -5.40 11.96 -3.39
CA PHE A 118 -4.10 11.53 -3.90
C PHE A 118 -3.30 10.75 -2.86
N ALA A 119 -3.27 11.18 -1.60
CA ALA A 119 -2.58 10.43 -0.55
C ALA A 119 -3.17 9.02 -0.35
N CYS A 120 -4.51 8.88 -0.41
CA CYS A 120 -5.19 7.58 -0.37
C CYS A 120 -4.83 6.71 -1.59
N LEU A 121 -4.65 7.31 -2.77
CA LEU A 121 -4.25 6.58 -3.98
C LEU A 121 -2.83 6.00 -3.89
N VAL A 122 -1.96 6.57 -3.05
CA VAL A 122 -0.53 6.23 -3.06
C VAL A 122 0.03 5.69 -1.75
N HIS A 123 -0.73 5.69 -0.65
CA HIS A 123 -0.20 5.38 0.68
C HIS A 123 0.52 4.03 0.76
N ASP A 124 0.00 3.01 0.06
CA ASP A 124 0.50 1.63 0.10
C ASP A 124 1.23 1.13 -1.15
N VAL A 125 1.38 1.95 -2.19
CA VAL A 125 2.02 1.46 -3.42
C VAL A 125 3.50 1.10 -3.21
N VAL A 126 4.11 1.66 -2.15
CA VAL A 126 5.48 1.32 -1.72
C VAL A 126 5.63 -0.12 -1.24
N GLN A 127 4.54 -0.82 -0.90
CA GLN A 127 4.55 -2.27 -0.63
C GLN A 127 5.03 -3.07 -1.85
N GLY A 128 4.97 -2.48 -3.05
CA GLY A 128 5.66 -2.99 -4.23
C GLY A 128 7.17 -3.14 -4.02
N LEU A 129 7.80 -2.21 -3.29
CA LEU A 129 9.23 -2.18 -2.98
C LEU A 129 9.57 -2.85 -1.63
N VAL A 130 8.84 -2.50 -0.57
CA VAL A 130 9.09 -2.94 0.81
C VAL A 130 7.80 -2.92 1.62
N ARG A 131 7.54 -3.99 2.39
CA ARG A 131 6.31 -4.13 3.20
C ARG A 131 6.48 -3.61 4.63
N SER A 132 7.56 -4.01 5.31
CA SER A 132 7.85 -3.50 6.66
C SER A 132 8.05 -2.00 6.66
N ASP A 133 7.37 -1.31 7.57
CA ASP A 133 7.41 0.15 7.69
C ASP A 133 6.99 0.89 6.42
N HIS A 134 5.99 0.35 5.70
CA HIS A 134 5.56 0.89 4.40
C HIS A 134 5.24 2.39 4.49
N GLY A 135 4.61 2.90 5.56
CA GLY A 135 4.27 4.31 5.68
C GLY A 135 5.51 5.20 5.65
N TYR A 136 6.56 4.82 6.38
CA TYR A 136 7.82 5.56 6.42
C TYR A 136 8.56 5.50 5.09
N TRP A 137 8.64 4.33 4.47
CA TRP A 137 9.25 4.16 3.15
C TRP A 137 8.47 4.89 2.05
N GLY A 138 7.14 4.84 2.09
CA GLY A 138 6.25 5.52 1.14
C GLY A 138 6.37 7.03 1.24
N ALA A 139 6.43 7.56 2.46
CA ALA A 139 6.67 8.97 2.68
C ALA A 139 8.00 9.43 2.04
N GLN A 140 9.06 8.62 2.15
CA GLN A 140 10.36 8.90 1.52
C GLN A 140 10.30 8.79 -0.01
N LEU A 141 9.60 7.79 -0.55
CA LEU A 141 9.44 7.58 -1.99
C LEU A 141 8.77 8.79 -2.67
N PHE A 142 7.74 9.34 -2.04
CA PHE A 142 6.93 10.41 -2.62
C PHE A 142 7.41 11.82 -2.29
N ALA A 143 8.10 12.04 -1.16
CA ALA A 143 8.48 13.37 -0.67
C ALA A 143 9.05 14.33 -1.72
N PRO A 144 9.90 13.91 -2.68
CA PRO A 144 10.46 14.84 -3.67
C PRO A 144 9.47 15.38 -4.70
N TYR A 145 8.27 14.78 -4.79
CA TYR A 145 7.33 15.01 -5.88
C TYR A 145 5.99 15.61 -5.43
N VAL A 146 5.76 15.77 -4.12
CA VAL A 146 4.43 16.10 -3.58
C VAL A 146 4.53 17.22 -2.52
N ASP A 147 3.38 17.81 -2.17
CA ASP A 147 3.27 18.67 -0.99
C ASP A 147 3.66 17.91 0.29
N GLU A 148 4.40 18.54 1.20
CA GLU A 148 4.91 17.91 2.41
C GLU A 148 3.82 17.26 3.28
N ARG A 149 2.57 17.75 3.21
CA ARG A 149 1.42 17.16 3.91
C ARG A 149 1.01 15.81 3.34
N VAL A 150 1.21 15.56 2.05
CA VAL A 150 0.99 14.22 1.46
C VAL A 150 2.01 13.24 2.04
N SER A 151 3.29 13.61 2.04
CA SER A 151 4.36 12.78 2.63
C SER A 151 4.15 12.57 4.13
N TRP A 152 3.71 13.60 4.86
CA TRP A 152 3.31 13.49 6.27
C TRP A 152 2.14 12.51 6.48
N GLY A 153 1.09 12.66 5.67
CA GLY A 153 -0.07 11.78 5.64
C GLY A 153 0.35 10.33 5.49
N ILE A 154 1.08 10.03 4.41
CA ILE A 154 1.60 8.68 4.09
C ILE A 154 2.53 8.19 5.19
N ARG A 155 3.33 9.04 5.84
CA ARG A 155 4.22 8.54 6.92
C ARG A 155 3.41 7.98 8.08
N TYR A 156 2.49 8.78 8.57
CA TYR A 156 1.90 8.53 9.89
C TYR A 156 0.55 7.82 9.83
N HIS A 157 -0.01 7.54 8.65
CA HIS A 157 -1.15 6.65 8.55
C HIS A 157 -0.83 5.26 9.13
N GLN A 158 0.42 4.77 8.95
CA GLN A 158 0.90 3.52 9.54
C GLN A 158 0.78 3.49 11.06
N ALA A 159 1.13 4.58 11.76
CA ALA A 159 0.99 4.63 13.22
C ALA A 159 -0.48 4.74 13.61
N LEU A 160 -1.25 5.60 12.93
CA LEU A 160 -2.63 5.91 13.27
C LEU A 160 -3.60 4.73 13.08
N ARG A 161 -3.27 3.74 12.23
CA ARG A 161 -4.13 2.56 12.01
C ARG A 161 -4.34 1.70 13.27
N PHE A 162 -3.47 1.85 14.27
CA PHE A 162 -3.53 1.11 15.53
C PHE A 162 -4.29 1.83 16.64
N PHE A 163 -4.72 3.08 16.44
CA PHE A 163 -5.35 3.87 17.49
C PHE A 163 -6.73 4.37 17.04
N PRO A 164 -7.80 4.03 17.77
CA PRO A 164 -9.14 4.50 17.45
C PRO A 164 -9.26 6.03 17.61
N ASP A 165 -10.24 6.60 16.94
CA ASP A 165 -10.61 8.00 17.04
C ASP A 165 -12.12 8.18 16.78
N ASP A 166 -12.89 8.25 17.87
CA ASP A 166 -14.34 8.39 17.84
C ASP A 166 -14.79 9.70 17.17
N GLU A 167 -13.97 10.76 17.18
CA GLU A 167 -14.30 12.07 16.59
C GLU A 167 -14.53 11.99 15.07
N VAL A 168 -13.90 10.99 14.44
CA VAL A 168 -13.99 10.74 12.99
C VAL A 168 -14.55 9.34 12.68
N GLY A 169 -15.08 8.65 13.70
CA GLY A 169 -15.66 7.32 13.57
C GLY A 169 -14.65 6.23 13.18
N TYR A 170 -13.37 6.39 13.53
CA TYR A 170 -12.34 5.39 13.26
C TYR A 170 -12.26 4.41 14.43
N GLU A 171 -12.87 3.24 14.30
CA GLU A 171 -12.72 2.17 15.28
C GLU A 171 -11.45 1.35 15.03
N TYR A 172 -10.92 0.72 16.09
CA TYR A 172 -9.81 -0.22 15.95
C TYR A 172 -10.26 -1.42 15.07
N PRO A 173 -9.54 -1.75 13.98
CA PRO A 173 -10.01 -2.77 13.03
C PRO A 173 -10.34 -4.11 13.71
N GLU A 174 -11.57 -4.62 13.53
CA GLU A 174 -11.99 -5.90 14.11
C GLU A 174 -11.08 -7.05 13.66
N MET A 175 -10.58 -6.99 12.42
CA MET A 175 -9.66 -7.99 11.88
C MET A 175 -8.37 -8.09 12.70
N TYR A 176 -7.84 -6.97 13.20
CA TYR A 176 -6.65 -6.98 14.05
C TYR A 176 -6.94 -7.70 15.37
N ASN A 177 -8.10 -7.45 15.99
CA ASN A 177 -8.53 -8.19 17.17
C ASN A 177 -8.66 -9.71 16.91
N ARG A 178 -9.20 -10.10 15.75
CA ARG A 178 -9.39 -11.51 15.36
C ARG A 178 -8.06 -12.23 15.13
N ILE A 179 -7.10 -11.56 14.51
CA ILE A 179 -5.85 -12.17 14.09
C ILE A 179 -4.82 -12.09 15.21
N PHE A 180 -4.65 -10.92 15.83
CA PHE A 180 -3.59 -10.65 16.81
C PHE A 180 -4.03 -10.84 18.27
N GLY A 181 -5.34 -10.74 18.54
CA GLY A 181 -5.88 -10.77 19.90
C GLY A 181 -6.00 -9.38 20.53
N LYS A 182 -6.81 -9.27 21.58
CA LYS A 182 -7.12 -7.99 22.25
C LYS A 182 -5.98 -7.43 23.12
N ASP A 183 -5.02 -8.29 23.47
CA ASP A 183 -3.88 -7.94 24.33
C ASP A 183 -2.66 -7.52 23.49
N TYR A 184 -2.85 -7.28 22.19
CA TYR A 184 -1.80 -6.87 21.27
C TYR A 184 -1.34 -5.44 21.56
N GLU A 185 -0.04 -5.24 21.74
CA GLU A 185 0.57 -3.94 21.90
C GLU A 185 1.57 -3.66 20.78
N VAL A 186 1.52 -2.46 20.22
CA VAL A 186 2.49 -1.94 19.24
C VAL A 186 3.80 -1.52 19.92
N GLU A 187 4.88 -1.46 19.14
CA GLU A 187 6.21 -1.02 19.56
C GLU A 187 6.22 0.46 20.01
N ASP A 188 7.18 0.80 20.87
CA ASP A 188 7.25 2.11 21.51
C ASP A 188 7.39 3.28 20.52
N TYR A 189 8.01 3.07 19.36
CA TYR A 189 8.15 4.14 18.37
C TYR A 189 6.80 4.48 17.71
N ILE A 190 5.92 3.49 17.51
CA ILE A 190 4.56 3.69 17.00
C ILE A 190 3.73 4.49 18.01
N LYS A 191 3.84 4.16 19.31
CA LYS A 191 3.18 4.92 20.39
C LYS A 191 3.64 6.38 20.41
N LYS A 192 4.95 6.62 20.30
CA LYS A 192 5.54 7.97 20.25
C LYS A 192 5.09 8.75 19.02
N ASP A 193 5.04 8.11 17.86
CA ASP A 193 4.58 8.75 16.63
C ASP A 193 3.09 9.09 16.72
N TYR A 194 2.26 8.20 17.27
CA TYR A 194 0.85 8.52 17.54
C TYR A 194 0.70 9.75 18.45
N ASP A 195 1.39 9.78 19.59
CA ASP A 195 1.31 10.90 20.53
C ASP A 195 1.73 12.22 19.87
N MET A 196 2.80 12.20 19.08
CA MET A 196 3.28 13.37 18.36
C MET A 196 2.28 13.83 17.29
N VAL A 197 1.76 12.89 16.49
CA VAL A 197 0.86 13.19 15.38
C VAL A 197 -0.52 13.64 15.88
N ARG A 198 -1.04 13.05 16.96
CA ARG A 198 -2.32 13.44 17.59
C ARG A 198 -2.34 14.89 18.03
N ASN A 199 -1.18 15.41 18.45
CA ASN A 199 -1.00 16.81 18.87
C ASN A 199 -0.55 17.74 17.73
N HIS A 200 -0.37 17.23 16.50
CA HIS A 200 0.11 18.02 15.38
C HIS A 200 -1.02 18.64 14.56
N LYS A 201 -0.82 19.85 14.02
CA LYS A 201 -1.80 20.57 13.17
C LYS A 201 -2.20 19.82 11.88
N TRP A 202 -1.41 18.83 11.47
CA TRP A 202 -1.66 17.98 10.30
C TRP A 202 -2.19 16.59 10.68
N TYR A 203 -2.69 16.41 11.90
CA TYR A 203 -3.31 15.16 12.33
C TYR A 203 -4.28 14.58 11.29
N MET A 204 -5.15 15.43 10.75
CA MET A 204 -6.17 15.03 9.78
C MET A 204 -5.59 14.61 8.42
N GLU A 205 -4.38 15.04 8.05
CA GLU A 205 -3.75 14.59 6.80
C GLU A 205 -3.44 13.09 6.85
N SER A 206 -3.07 12.56 8.02
CA SER A 206 -2.81 11.14 8.23
C SER A 206 -4.07 10.36 8.61
N ARG A 207 -4.91 10.95 9.48
CA ARG A 207 -6.13 10.28 9.97
C ARG A 207 -7.12 10.00 8.84
N LEU A 208 -7.32 10.94 7.92
CA LEU A 208 -8.23 10.71 6.80
C LEU A 208 -7.76 9.58 5.88
N ILE A 209 -6.44 9.39 5.71
CA ILE A 209 -5.92 8.23 4.97
C ILE A 209 -6.34 6.95 5.67
N THR A 210 -6.12 6.83 6.99
CA THR A 210 -6.53 5.62 7.75
C THR A 210 -8.03 5.36 7.70
N VAL A 211 -8.86 6.41 7.69
CA VAL A 211 -10.31 6.27 7.59
C VAL A 211 -10.69 5.69 6.22
N ASN A 212 -10.12 6.19 5.13
CA ASN A 212 -10.44 5.71 3.78
C ASN A 212 -9.83 4.32 3.48
N ASP A 213 -8.66 4.03 4.03
CA ASP A 213 -7.97 2.73 3.95
C ASP A 213 -8.88 1.56 4.38
N GLN A 214 -9.68 1.73 5.45
CA GLN A 214 -10.66 0.71 5.88
C GLN A 214 -11.73 0.35 4.82
N TYR A 215 -12.02 1.27 3.89
CA TYR A 215 -12.96 1.05 2.79
C TYR A 215 -12.29 0.42 1.56
N GLY A 216 -10.99 0.14 1.64
CA GLY A 216 -10.16 -0.38 0.57
C GLY A 216 -10.18 -1.89 0.37
N PHE A 217 -11.06 -2.63 1.04
CA PHE A 217 -11.03 -4.10 1.10
C PHE A 217 -12.34 -4.76 0.71
N VAL A 218 -13.03 -4.21 -0.29
CA VAL A 218 -14.38 -4.66 -0.65
C VAL A 218 -14.36 -5.44 -1.96
N PRO A 219 -14.71 -6.75 -1.93
CA PRO A 219 -14.64 -7.60 -3.12
C PRO A 219 -15.76 -7.29 -4.13
N GLY A 220 -15.56 -7.73 -5.38
CA GLY A 220 -16.62 -7.75 -6.41
C GLY A 220 -16.80 -6.48 -7.24
N TYR A 221 -15.94 -5.47 -7.10
CA TYR A 221 -15.92 -4.32 -8.03
C TYR A 221 -14.52 -4.00 -8.55
N GLU A 222 -14.44 -3.52 -9.79
CA GLU A 222 -13.19 -3.21 -10.48
C GLU A 222 -12.95 -1.70 -10.50
N PRO A 223 -12.17 -1.14 -9.56
CA PRO A 223 -11.84 0.27 -9.59
C PRO A 223 -10.88 0.59 -10.75
N SER A 224 -10.96 1.81 -11.28
CA SER A 224 -10.08 2.29 -12.34
C SER A 224 -9.25 3.48 -11.86
N ILE A 225 -8.03 3.62 -12.39
CA ILE A 225 -7.19 4.80 -12.17
C ILE A 225 -7.66 6.03 -12.96
N GLU A 226 -8.45 5.83 -14.02
CA GLU A 226 -8.88 6.89 -14.96
C GLU A 226 -9.46 8.14 -14.26
N PRO A 227 -10.34 8.03 -13.25
CA PRO A 227 -10.90 9.20 -12.56
C PRO A 227 -9.84 10.04 -11.82
N PHE A 228 -8.68 9.46 -11.51
CA PHE A 228 -7.62 10.11 -10.74
C PHE A 228 -6.52 10.73 -11.59
N ILE A 229 -6.48 10.51 -12.91
CA ILE A 229 -5.41 11.01 -13.80
C ILE A 229 -5.22 12.52 -13.64
N ASP A 230 -6.31 13.26 -13.62
CA ASP A 230 -6.34 14.70 -13.45
C ASP A 230 -5.83 15.14 -12.06
N ILE A 231 -6.20 14.40 -11.00
CA ILE A 231 -5.74 14.66 -9.64
C ILE A 231 -4.24 14.38 -9.53
N ILE A 232 -3.76 13.27 -10.12
CA ILE A 232 -2.32 12.95 -10.21
C ILE A 232 -1.58 14.12 -10.87
N GLY A 233 -2.07 14.62 -12.01
CA GLY A 233 -1.45 15.73 -12.72
C GLY A 233 -1.36 17.03 -11.90
N ARG A 234 -2.24 17.24 -10.92
CA ARG A 234 -2.26 18.42 -10.03
C ARG A 234 -1.47 18.22 -8.74
N GLN A 235 -1.43 17.01 -8.20
CA GLN A 235 -0.82 16.70 -6.89
C GLN A 235 0.61 16.15 -7.01
N PHE A 236 1.02 15.64 -8.17
CA PHE A 236 2.33 15.02 -8.39
C PHE A 236 3.20 15.79 -9.37
N LYS A 237 4.37 16.22 -8.90
CA LYS A 237 5.40 16.90 -9.70
C LYS A 237 6.21 15.88 -10.50
N GLN A 238 5.68 15.48 -11.64
CA GLN A 238 6.35 14.55 -12.56
C GLN A 238 7.72 15.09 -13.04
N PRO A 239 8.84 14.36 -12.83
CA PRO A 239 10.14 14.73 -13.39
C PRO A 239 10.15 14.62 -14.92
N LYS A 240 10.84 15.55 -15.60
CA LYS A 240 10.95 15.59 -17.08
C LYS A 240 11.82 14.46 -17.63
N GLU A 241 12.74 13.98 -16.81
CA GLU A 241 13.66 12.90 -17.07
C GLU A 241 12.98 11.52 -16.94
N GLY A 242 11.82 11.44 -16.27
CA GLY A 242 11.16 10.20 -15.89
C GLY A 242 11.56 9.76 -14.47
N LEU A 243 10.65 9.06 -13.79
CA LEU A 243 10.87 8.59 -12.42
C LEU A 243 12.05 7.62 -12.38
N GLY A 244 12.99 7.87 -11.47
CA GLY A 244 14.22 7.11 -11.35
C GLY A 244 15.39 7.60 -12.22
N TYR A 245 15.16 8.54 -13.14
CA TYR A 245 16.23 9.19 -13.92
C TYR A 245 16.47 10.66 -13.54
N ASP A 246 15.69 11.17 -12.59
CA ASP A 246 15.94 12.44 -11.94
C ASP A 246 17.05 12.36 -10.87
N ASN A 247 17.37 13.52 -10.26
CA ASN A 247 18.36 13.65 -9.18
C ASN A 247 17.72 13.71 -7.78
N SER A 248 16.50 13.21 -7.60
CA SER A 248 15.84 13.17 -6.30
C SER A 248 16.51 12.14 -5.36
N PRO A 249 16.39 12.32 -4.04
CA PRO A 249 16.89 11.33 -3.08
C PRO A 249 16.20 9.96 -3.21
N SER A 250 14.98 9.90 -3.72
CA SER A 250 14.22 8.65 -3.92
C SER A 250 14.39 8.03 -5.31
N ALA A 251 15.20 8.62 -6.22
CA ALA A 251 15.36 8.12 -7.58
C ALA A 251 15.83 6.65 -7.63
N HIS A 252 16.67 6.25 -6.67
CA HIS A 252 17.13 4.87 -6.56
C HIS A 252 15.99 3.88 -6.25
N MET A 253 14.99 4.29 -5.47
CA MET A 253 13.82 3.46 -5.13
C MET A 253 12.98 3.18 -6.39
N TRP A 254 12.75 4.20 -7.22
CA TRP A 254 12.08 4.05 -8.53
C TRP A 254 12.86 3.15 -9.49
N ARG A 255 14.20 3.30 -9.56
CA ARG A 255 15.04 2.41 -10.38
C ARG A 255 15.03 0.96 -9.90
N THR A 256 14.82 0.73 -8.61
CA THR A 256 14.68 -0.61 -8.04
C THR A 256 13.33 -1.21 -8.43
N LEU A 257 12.24 -0.44 -8.33
CA LEU A 257 10.92 -0.85 -8.82
C LEU A 257 10.91 -1.09 -10.35
N GLN A 258 11.64 -0.29 -11.12
CA GLN A 258 11.73 -0.41 -12.57
C GLN A 258 12.36 -1.74 -12.99
N ASN A 259 13.45 -2.15 -12.34
CA ASN A 259 14.18 -3.37 -12.64
C ASN A 259 14.52 -4.13 -11.34
N PRO A 260 13.59 -4.96 -10.83
CA PRO A 260 13.82 -5.74 -9.62
C PRO A 260 14.76 -6.94 -9.83
N ASP A 261 15.06 -7.28 -11.09
CA ASP A 261 16.04 -8.31 -11.45
C ASP A 261 17.48 -7.76 -11.48
N ARG A 262 17.68 -6.47 -11.13
CA ARG A 262 19.01 -5.87 -11.07
C ARG A 262 19.88 -6.64 -10.05
N PRO A 263 21.09 -7.10 -10.43
CA PRO A 263 21.88 -7.98 -9.60
C PRO A 263 22.51 -7.31 -8.36
N LEU A 264 22.63 -5.97 -8.37
CA LEU A 264 23.23 -5.12 -7.34
C LEU A 264 22.46 -3.81 -7.22
#